data_AF-A0A1I6BDH2-F1
#
_entry.id   AF-A0A1I6BDH2-F1
#
_cell.length_a   1.000
_cell.length_b   1.000
_cell.length_c   1.000
_cell.angle_alpha   90.00
_cell.angle_beta   90.00
_cell.angle_gamma   90.00
#
_symmetry.space_group_name_H-M   'P 1'
#
loop_
_entity.id
_entity.type
_entity.pdbx_description
1 polymer ?
#
loop_
_entity_poly.entity_id
_entity_poly.type
_entity_poly.pdbx_seq_one_letter_code
_entity_poly.pdbx_strand_id
1 'polypeptide(L)'
;MKVEEVIDKLTADFPIATRAKLRNQDAPSAWARWFILPVPGYIEASSYGPVPKREIEWIELDPVEIWHIGRLVPPKHIDHTPAIFQQLQRYGVAMQIVEGLIRIAL
;
A
#
# COMPACT_ATOMS: atom_id res chain seq x y z
N MET A 1 13.75 2.65 10.53
CA MET A 1 12.33 2.29 10.39
C MET A 1 12.26 1.10 9.46
N LYS A 2 11.52 0.06 9.83
CA LYS A 2 11.33 -1.12 9.00
C LYS A 2 10.38 -0.80 7.84
N VAL A 3 10.42 -1.57 6.77
CA VAL A 3 9.61 -1.32 5.56
C VAL A 3 8.12 -1.25 5.88
N GLU A 4 7.63 -2.17 6.70
CA GLU A 4 6.22 -2.23 7.10
C GLU A 4 5.76 -1.00 7.89
N GLU A 5 6.64 -0.41 8.70
CA GLU A 5 6.37 0.83 9.45
C GLU A 5 6.33 2.04 8.51
N VAL A 6 7.11 2.01 7.42
CA VAL A 6 7.05 3.04 6.37
C VAL A 6 5.74 2.96 5.60
N ILE A 7 5.28 1.74 5.28
CA ILE A 7 4.01 1.52 4.58
C ILE A 7 2.84 1.98 5.47
N ASP A 8 2.82 1.59 6.75
CA ASP A 8 1.81 2.02 7.72
C ASP A 8 1.72 3.55 7.79
N LYS A 9 2.87 4.21 7.90
CA LYS A 9 2.97 5.67 7.87
C LYS A 9 2.45 6.27 6.56
N LEU A 10 2.78 5.70 5.41
CA LEU A 10 2.30 6.18 4.11
C LEU A 10 0.78 6.05 3.98
N THR A 11 0.20 4.94 4.43
CA THR A 11 -1.27 4.75 4.41
C THR A 11 -2.01 5.63 5.41
N ALA A 12 -1.32 6.16 6.42
CA ALA A 12 -1.86 7.18 7.32
C ALA A 12 -1.72 8.60 6.74
N ASP A 13 -0.61 8.89 6.04
CA ASP A 13 -0.31 10.20 5.47
C ASP A 13 -1.08 10.45 4.13
N PHE A 14 -1.38 9.39 3.38
CA PHE A 14 -2.06 9.46 2.08
C PHE A 14 -3.28 8.52 2.02
N PRO A 15 -4.40 8.95 1.40
CA PRO A 15 -5.61 8.13 1.24
C PRO A 15 -5.47 7.12 0.08
N ILE A 16 -4.44 6.28 0.15
CA ILE A 16 -4.07 5.30 -0.87
C ILE A 16 -4.53 3.90 -0.50
N ALA A 17 -4.71 3.04 -1.51
CA ALA A 17 -5.04 1.64 -1.31
C ALA A 17 -3.79 0.75 -1.36
N THR A 18 -3.83 -0.36 -0.64
CA THR A 18 -2.78 -1.38 -0.63
C THR A 18 -3.34 -2.75 -1.01
N ARG A 19 -2.50 -3.60 -1.59
CA ARG A 19 -2.78 -5.04 -1.69
C ARG A 19 -1.48 -5.81 -1.49
N ALA A 20 -1.60 -7.04 -1.01
CA ALA A 20 -0.44 -7.88 -0.77
C ALA A 20 -0.52 -9.14 -1.62
N LYS A 21 0.63 -9.61 -2.10
CA LYS A 21 0.76 -10.97 -2.62
C LYS A 21 1.31 -11.85 -1.51
N LEU A 22 0.48 -12.79 -1.07
CA LEU A 22 0.89 -13.80 -0.11
C LEU A 22 1.61 -14.94 -0.82
N ARG A 23 2.60 -15.53 -0.15
CA ARG A 23 3.44 -16.61 -0.71
C ARG A 23 2.65 -17.89 -1.00
N ASN A 24 1.59 -18.15 -0.24
CA ASN A 24 0.75 -19.35 -0.35
C ASN A 24 -0.50 -19.16 -1.24
N GLN A 25 -0.65 -18.00 -1.87
CA GLN A 25 -1.76 -17.70 -2.77
C GLN A 25 -1.24 -17.40 -4.17
N ASP A 26 -1.96 -17.78 -5.21
CA ASP A 26 -1.55 -17.52 -6.59
C ASP A 26 -1.82 -16.07 -7.01
N ALA A 27 -2.90 -15.48 -6.50
CA ALA A 27 -3.31 -14.12 -6.77
C ALA A 27 -3.03 -13.18 -5.57
N PRO A 28 -2.82 -11.87 -5.81
CA PRO A 28 -2.78 -10.90 -4.72
C PRO A 28 -4.16 -10.73 -4.08
N SER A 29 -4.17 -10.21 -2.86
CA SER A 29 -5.39 -9.83 -2.16
C SER A 29 -6.19 -8.77 -2.94
N ALA A 30 -7.45 -8.60 -2.55
CA ALA A 30 -8.19 -7.40 -2.93
C ALA A 30 -7.49 -6.13 -2.41
N TRP A 31 -7.81 -4.99 -3.02
CA TRP A 31 -7.38 -3.68 -2.54
C TRP A 31 -8.03 -3.35 -1.20
N ALA A 32 -7.22 -2.88 -0.26
CA ALA A 32 -7.61 -2.43 1.06
C ALA A 32 -7.26 -0.95 1.23
N ARG A 33 -8.14 -0.18 1.87
CA ARG A 33 -7.87 1.21 2.25
C ARG A 33 -7.41 1.35 3.70
N TRP A 34 -7.28 0.22 4.38
CA TRP A 34 -6.88 0.14 5.76
C TRP A 34 -5.74 -0.86 5.88
N PHE A 35 -4.69 -0.43 6.56
CA PHE A 35 -3.45 -1.16 6.77
C PHE A 35 -2.96 -0.83 8.17
N ILE A 36 -2.59 -1.84 8.95
CA ILE A 36 -2.00 -1.66 10.28
C ILE A 36 -0.91 -2.70 10.57
N LEU A 37 -0.13 -2.42 11.61
CA LEU A 37 0.78 -3.37 12.24
C LEU A 37 0.22 -3.76 13.62
N PRO A 38 -0.58 -4.85 13.73
CA PRO A 38 -1.23 -5.18 15.00
C PRO A 38 -0.23 -5.54 16.09
N VAL A 39 0.84 -6.23 15.72
CA VAL A 39 1.99 -6.58 16.57
C VAL A 39 3.27 -6.60 15.73
N PRO A 40 4.48 -6.50 16.34
CA PRO A 40 5.73 -6.54 15.59
C PRO A 40 5.85 -7.79 14.70
N GLY A 41 6.13 -7.58 13.42
CA GLY A 41 6.31 -8.66 12.43
C GLY A 41 5.02 -9.19 11.81
N TYR A 42 3.87 -8.63 12.16
CA TYR A 42 2.58 -8.91 11.52
C TYR A 42 2.07 -7.69 10.78
N ILE A 43 1.34 -7.96 9.70
CA ILE A 43 0.69 -6.96 8.85
C ILE A 43 -0.77 -7.38 8.71
N GLU A 44 -1.67 -6.42 8.79
CA GLU A 44 -3.11 -6.66 8.61
C GLU A 44 -3.69 -5.58 7.70
N ALA A 45 -4.65 -5.97 6.85
CA ALA A 45 -5.38 -5.04 6.01
C ALA A 45 -6.85 -5.46 5.91
N SER A 46 -7.74 -4.58 5.47
CA SER A 46 -9.17 -4.96 5.40
C SER A 46 -9.46 -6.10 4.41
N SER A 47 -8.52 -6.41 3.51
CA SER A 47 -8.64 -7.49 2.53
C SER A 47 -8.01 -8.81 2.96
N TYR A 48 -7.25 -8.84 4.07
CA TYR A 48 -6.66 -10.05 4.64
C TYR A 48 -6.41 -9.87 6.14
N GLY A 49 -6.71 -10.91 6.93
CA GLY A 49 -6.47 -10.88 8.39
C GLY A 49 -4.99 -10.72 8.76
N PRO A 50 -4.65 -10.74 10.05
CA PRO A 50 -3.27 -10.57 10.49
C PRO A 50 -2.40 -11.71 9.94
N VAL A 51 -1.40 -11.35 9.13
CA VAL A 51 -0.45 -12.29 8.53
C VAL A 51 0.99 -11.96 8.95
N PRO A 52 1.85 -12.97 9.19
CA PRO A 52 3.26 -12.74 9.40
C PRO A 52 3.89 -12.09 8.16
N LYS A 53 4.73 -11.05 8.35
CA LYS A 53 5.46 -10.39 7.24
C LYS A 53 6.18 -11.39 6.34
N ARG A 54 6.77 -12.44 6.91
CA ARG A 54 7.50 -13.49 6.17
C ARG A 54 6.63 -14.22 5.15
N GLU A 55 5.31 -14.20 5.31
CA GLU A 55 4.35 -14.83 4.40
C GLU A 55 3.90 -13.90 3.27
N ILE A 56 4.29 -12.63 3.32
CA ILE A 56 4.06 -11.66 2.25
C ILE A 56 5.29 -11.67 1.34
N GLU A 57 5.04 -11.75 0.04
CA GLU A 57 6.06 -11.68 -1.01
C GLU A 57 6.34 -10.23 -1.39
N TRP A 58 5.27 -9.47 -1.61
CA TRP A 58 5.33 -8.04 -1.89
C TRP A 58 4.02 -7.35 -1.50
N ILE A 59 4.10 -6.03 -1.33
CA ILE A 59 2.96 -5.13 -1.18
C ILE A 59 2.96 -4.14 -2.34
N GLU A 60 1.78 -3.88 -2.88
CA GLU A 60 1.55 -2.81 -3.85
C GLU A 60 0.73 -1.69 -3.23
N LEU A 61 1.08 -0.47 -3.61
CA LEU A 61 0.35 0.75 -3.31
C LEU A 61 -0.25 1.29 -4.60
N ASP A 62 -1.53 1.63 -4.56
CA ASP A 62 -2.18 2.45 -5.58
C ASP A 62 -2.05 3.92 -5.17
N PRO A 63 -1.17 4.70 -5.83
CA PRO A 63 -0.89 6.08 -5.44
C PRO A 63 -2.02 7.05 -5.83
N VAL A 64 -3.06 6.59 -6.53
CA VAL A 64 -4.13 7.44 -7.04
C VAL A 64 -5.30 7.49 -6.05
N GLU A 65 -5.53 8.67 -5.51
CA GLU A 65 -6.73 8.97 -4.74
C GLU A 65 -7.89 9.32 -5.69
N ILE A 66 -9.04 8.67 -5.47
CA ILE A 66 -10.28 8.94 -6.21
C ILE A 66 -11.24 9.74 -5.31
N TRP A 67 -11.37 11.02 -5.61
CA TRP A 67 -12.23 11.92 -4.85
C TRP A 67 -13.58 12.13 -5.54
N HIS A 68 -14.65 11.70 -4.86
CA HIS A 68 -16.03 11.85 -5.34
C HIS A 68 -16.62 13.17 -4.84
N ILE A 69 -16.84 14.12 -5.74
CA ILE A 69 -17.37 15.45 -5.42
C ILE A 69 -18.91 15.46 -5.37
N GLY A 70 -19.55 14.61 -6.19
CA GLY A 70 -21.00 14.47 -6.26
C GLY A 70 -21.42 13.55 -7.41
N ARG A 71 -22.70 13.13 -7.43
CA ARG A 71 -23.20 12.10 -8.36
C ARG A 71 -23.01 12.43 -9.84
N LEU A 72 -23.06 13.71 -10.22
CA LEU A 72 -23.01 14.17 -11.62
C LEU A 72 -21.66 14.80 -12.00
N VAL A 73 -20.69 14.80 -11.08
CA VAL A 73 -19.34 15.31 -11.34
C VAL A 73 -18.42 14.11 -11.49
N PRO A 74 -17.69 13.97 -12.61
CA PRO A 74 -16.69 12.92 -12.75
C PRO A 74 -15.72 12.94 -11.56
N PRO A 75 -15.35 11.76 -11.01
CA PRO A 75 -14.40 11.70 -9.92
C PRO A 75 -13.09 12.42 -10.27
N LYS A 76 -12.54 13.14 -9.30
CA LYS A 76 -11.20 13.73 -9.43
C LYS A 76 -10.16 12.68 -9.06
N HIS A 77 -9.15 12.51 -9.90
CA HIS A 77 -8.00 11.67 -9.60
C HIS A 77 -6.84 12.56 -9.14
N ILE A 78 -6.27 12.24 -7.98
CA ILE A 78 -5.10 12.92 -7.43
C ILE A 78 -3.98 11.88 -7.35
N ASP A 79 -2.89 12.12 -8.09
CA ASP A 79 -1.73 11.24 -8.12
C ASP A 79 -0.71 11.66 -7.05
N HIS A 80 -0.51 10.81 -6.06
CA HIS A 80 0.46 11.02 -4.97
C HIS A 80 1.82 10.37 -5.24
N THR A 81 2.06 9.79 -6.43
CA THR A 81 3.28 9.05 -6.77
C THR A 81 4.55 9.82 -6.42
N PRO A 82 4.74 11.11 -6.80
CA PRO A 82 5.98 11.82 -6.50
C PRO A 82 6.23 11.99 -4.99
N ALA A 83 5.18 12.24 -4.20
CA ALA A 83 5.28 12.44 -2.77
C ALA A 83 5.60 11.12 -2.05
N ILE A 84 4.91 10.03 -2.43
CA ILE A 84 5.15 8.69 -1.89
C ILE A 84 6.56 8.22 -2.25
N PHE A 85 6.99 8.45 -3.50
CA PHE A 85 8.33 8.13 -3.98
C PHE A 85 9.41 8.83 -3.14
N GLN A 86 9.26 10.13 -2.90
CA GLN A 86 10.19 10.89 -2.08
C GLN A 86 10.27 10.37 -0.64
N GLN A 87 9.13 10.00 -0.05
CA GLN A 87 9.07 9.46 1.30
C GLN A 87 9.72 8.06 1.39
N LEU A 88 9.48 7.18 0.42
CA LEU A 88 10.13 5.87 0.34
C LEU A 88 11.65 5.99 0.16
N GLN A 89 12.12 6.89 -0.70
CA GLN A 89 13.55 7.16 -0.88
C GLN A 89 14.20 7.70 0.40
N ARG A 90 13.54 8.61 1.11
CA ARG A 90 14.03 9.17 2.38
C ARG A 90 14.28 8.09 3.43
N TYR A 91 13.45 7.04 3.44
CA TYR A 91 13.59 5.91 4.36
C TYR A 91 14.44 4.76 3.79
N GLY A 92 14.99 4.91 2.57
CA GLY A 92 15.82 3.88 1.93
C GLY A 92 15.05 2.63 1.53
N VAL A 93 13.75 2.72 1.29
CA VAL A 93 12.91 1.58 0.89
C VAL A 93 13.06 1.35 -0.62
N ALA A 94 13.53 0.17 -0.99
CA ALA A 94 13.60 -0.24 -2.39
C ALA A 94 12.19 -0.54 -2.93
N MET A 95 11.90 -0.03 -4.13
CA MET A 95 10.60 -0.21 -4.77
C MET A 95 10.72 -0.24 -6.29
N GLN A 96 9.66 -0.70 -6.94
CA GLN A 96 9.52 -0.74 -8.39
C GLN A 96 8.16 -0.16 -8.79
N ILE A 97 8.10 0.52 -9.93
CA ILE A 97 6.82 0.92 -10.53
C ILE A 97 6.40 -0.17 -11.51
N VAL A 98 5.22 -0.75 -11.31
CA VAL A 98 4.65 -1.79 -12.15
C VAL A 98 3.24 -1.36 -12.53
N GLU A 99 3.01 -1.08 -13.82
CA GLU A 99 1.69 -0.68 -14.33
C GLU A 99 1.07 0.54 -13.60
N GLY A 100 1.91 1.49 -13.15
CA GLY A 100 1.48 2.67 -12.39
C GLY A 100 1.31 2.44 -10.89
N LEU A 101 1.52 1.21 -10.40
CA LEU A 101 1.50 0.86 -8.98
C LEU A 101 2.92 0.88 -8.40
N ILE A 102 3.03 1.18 -7.11
CA ILE A 102 4.30 1.14 -6.38
C ILE A 102 4.41 -0.22 -5.70
N ARG A 103 5.29 -1.09 -6.17
CA ARG A 103 5.55 -2.42 -5.60
C ARG A 103 6.78 -2.40 -4.69
N ILE A 104 6.61 -2.94 -3.48
CA ILE A 104 7.63 -3.03 -2.43
C ILE A 104 7.77 -4.51 -2.04
N ALA A 105 8.98 -5.06 -2.16
CA ALA A 105 9.28 -6.43 -1.73
C ALA A 105 9.49 -6.48 -0.20
N LEU A 106 9.05 -7.57 0.45
CA LEU A 106 9.13 -7.76 1.90
C LEU A 106 10.03 -8.91 2.36
#